data_AF-A0A2E9CZI1-F1
#
_entry.id   AF-A0A2E9CZI1-F1
#
_cell.length_a   1.000
_cell.length_b   1.000
_cell.length_c   1.000
_cell.angle_alpha   90.00
_cell.angle_beta   90.00
_cell.angle_gamma   90.00
#
_symmetry.space_group_name_H-M   'P 1'
#
loop_
_entity.id
_entity.type
_entity.pdbx_description
1 polymer ?
#
loop_
_entity_poly.entity_id
_entity_poly.type
_entity_poly.pdbx_seq_one_letter_code
_entity_poly.pdbx_strand_id
1 'polypeptide(L)'
;WISIEDVINAYKFCLENSDISGPVNFVSPVPITQKEFSNRFAKVFKKFSVLPAPQIAINLLMGSELAHGLIFCSLRIIPEKLLKEGFSFEYPVIEDYAKALRDE
;
A
#
# COMPACT_ATOMS: atom_id res chain seq x y z
N TRP A 1 1.86 0.09 -0.36
CA TRP A 1 0.47 -0.06 0.07
C TRP A 1 -0.24 -0.98 -0.91
N ILE A 2 -1.27 -1.68 -0.47
CA ILE A 2 -2.16 -2.51 -1.28
C ILE A 2 -3.42 -2.75 -0.44
N SER A 3 -4.60 -2.89 -1.06
CA SER A 3 -5.83 -3.26 -0.35
C SER A 3 -5.75 -4.71 0.15
N ILE A 4 -6.56 -5.09 1.14
CA ILE A 4 -6.58 -6.47 1.60
C ILE A 4 -7.21 -7.40 0.55
N GLU A 5 -8.19 -6.90 -0.20
CA GLU A 5 -8.86 -7.56 -1.31
C GLU A 5 -7.87 -7.88 -2.43
N ASP A 6 -7.04 -6.91 -2.83
CA ASP A 6 -6.02 -7.12 -3.85
C ASP A 6 -4.92 -8.09 -3.39
N VAL A 7 -4.59 -8.13 -2.09
CA VAL A 7 -3.68 -9.16 -1.56
C VAL A 7 -4.29 -10.55 -1.71
N ILE A 8 -5.54 -10.73 -1.32
CA ILE A 8 -6.25 -12.02 -1.42
C ILE A 8 -6.38 -12.43 -2.90
N ASN A 9 -6.76 -11.50 -3.76
CA ASN A 9 -6.91 -11.74 -5.20
C ASN A 9 -5.57 -12.04 -5.85
N ALA A 10 -4.48 -11.36 -5.47
CA ALA A 10 -3.13 -11.65 -5.97
C ALA A 10 -2.65 -13.04 -5.52
N TYR A 11 -2.97 -13.47 -4.30
CA TYR A 11 -2.71 -14.86 -3.88
C TYR A 11 -3.45 -15.87 -4.77
N LYS A 12 -4.76 -15.70 -4.97
CA LYS A 12 -5.55 -16.58 -5.85
C LYS A 12 -4.98 -16.63 -7.26
N PHE A 13 -4.68 -15.46 -7.82
CA PHE A 13 -4.10 -15.33 -9.14
C PHE A 13 -2.76 -16.07 -9.28
N CYS A 14 -1.86 -15.94 -8.30
CA CYS A 14 -0.60 -16.68 -8.28
C CYS A 14 -0.79 -18.20 -8.12
N LEU A 15 -1.83 -18.65 -7.41
CA LEU A 15 -2.13 -20.07 -7.23
C LEU A 15 -2.74 -20.70 -8.48
N GLU A 16 -3.52 -19.93 -9.25
CA GLU A 16 -4.23 -20.38 -10.44
C GLU A 16 -3.39 -20.24 -11.72
N ASN A 17 -2.36 -19.39 -11.71
CA ASN A 17 -1.50 -19.12 -12.87
C ASN A 17 -0.14 -19.82 -12.76
N SER A 18 0.04 -20.91 -13.53
CA SER A 18 1.29 -21.69 -13.56
C SER A 18 2.49 -20.95 -14.17
N ASP A 19 2.28 -19.85 -14.89
CA ASP A 19 3.35 -19.07 -15.53
C ASP A 19 4.06 -18.15 -14.53
N ILE A 20 3.48 -17.97 -13.34
CA ILE A 20 4.08 -17.20 -12.25
C ILE A 20 4.97 -18.11 -11.40
N SER A 21 6.26 -17.77 -11.34
CA SER A 21 7.22 -18.45 -10.48
C SER A 21 8.17 -17.48 -9.78
N GLY A 22 8.67 -17.89 -8.62
CA GLY A 22 9.59 -17.12 -7.79
C GLY A 22 8.92 -15.96 -7.05
N PRO A 23 9.68 -14.95 -6.58
CA PRO A 23 9.16 -13.87 -5.76
C PRO A 23 8.21 -12.95 -6.54
N VAL A 24 7.12 -12.54 -5.92
CA VAL A 24 6.11 -11.63 -6.49
C VAL A 24 5.84 -10.49 -5.51
N ASN A 25 5.86 -9.26 -5.99
CA ASN A 25 5.59 -8.08 -5.16
C ASN A 25 4.09 -7.81 -5.11
N PHE A 26 3.51 -7.87 -3.91
CA PHE A 26 2.10 -7.52 -3.67
C PHE A 26 2.03 -6.06 -3.21
N VAL A 27 2.00 -5.17 -4.19
CA VAL A 27 1.91 -3.72 -4.00
C VAL A 27 1.00 -3.14 -5.07
N SER A 28 0.28 -2.06 -4.77
CA SER A 28 -0.48 -1.33 -5.78
C SER A 28 0.38 -0.93 -6.99
N PRO A 29 -0.20 -0.86 -8.21
CA PRO A 29 0.52 -0.53 -9.43
C PRO A 29 0.98 0.94 -9.49
N VAL A 30 0.45 1.81 -8.64
CA VAL A 30 0.78 3.24 -8.63
C VAL A 30 1.60 3.56 -7.37
N PRO A 31 2.94 3.61 -7.46
CA PRO A 31 3.77 3.96 -6.32
C PRO A 31 3.54 5.43 -5.95
N ILE A 32 3.29 5.66 -4.67
CA ILE A 32 3.10 6.99 -4.09
C ILE A 32 3.95 7.12 -2.83
N THR A 33 4.36 8.34 -2.53
CA THR A 33 5.06 8.66 -1.29
C THR A 33 4.12 8.53 -0.09
N GLN A 34 4.67 8.35 1.12
CA GLN A 34 3.89 8.34 2.36
C GLN A 34 3.03 9.61 2.49
N LYS A 35 3.61 10.78 2.15
CA LYS A 35 2.89 12.07 2.16
C LYS A 35 1.69 12.08 1.23
N GLU A 36 1.83 11.55 0.01
CA GLU A 36 0.72 11.43 -0.93
C GLU A 36 -0.31 10.44 -0.44
N PHE A 37 0.10 9.28 0.09
CA PHE A 37 -0.78 8.30 0.70
C PHE A 37 -1.65 8.94 1.80
N SER A 38 -1.02 9.57 2.81
CA SER A 38 -1.74 10.18 3.93
C SER A 38 -2.70 11.29 3.48
N ASN A 39 -2.27 12.16 2.55
CA ASN A 39 -3.12 13.23 2.03
C ASN A 39 -4.32 12.71 1.24
N ARG A 40 -4.10 11.75 0.32
CA ARG A 40 -5.16 11.18 -0.51
C ARG A 40 -6.18 10.41 0.33
N PHE A 41 -5.68 9.60 1.26
CA PHE A 41 -6.52 8.85 2.19
C PHE A 41 -7.35 9.79 3.09
N ALA A 42 -6.72 10.76 3.76
CA ALA A 42 -7.42 11.68 4.66
C ALA A 42 -8.46 12.56 3.94
N LYS A 43 -8.21 12.92 2.68
CA LYS A 43 -9.16 13.70 1.86
C LYS A 43 -10.49 12.97 1.68
N VAL A 44 -10.49 11.65 1.52
CA VAL A 44 -11.73 10.85 1.37
C VAL A 44 -12.58 10.90 2.64
N PHE A 45 -11.94 10.89 3.82
CA PHE A 45 -12.58 11.00 5.13
C PHE A 45 -12.82 12.45 5.59
N LYS A 46 -12.49 13.44 4.76
CA LYS A 46 -12.54 14.88 5.12
C LYS A 46 -11.74 15.20 6.41
N LYS A 47 -10.58 14.56 6.58
CA LYS A 47 -9.67 14.76 7.72
C LYS A 47 -8.42 15.56 7.32
N PHE A 48 -7.80 16.19 8.32
CA PHE A 48 -6.57 16.95 8.16
C PHE A 48 -5.35 16.02 8.16
N SER A 49 -4.40 16.21 7.23
CA SER A 49 -3.19 15.37 7.09
C SER A 49 -1.93 16.15 6.66
N VAL A 50 -1.88 17.46 6.89
CA VAL A 50 -0.79 18.30 6.35
C VAL A 50 0.46 18.28 7.23
N LEU A 51 0.29 18.09 8.55
CA LEU A 51 1.40 18.09 9.50
C LEU A 51 2.04 16.69 9.60
N PRO A 52 3.34 16.54 9.31
CA PRO A 52 4.02 15.27 9.49
C PRO A 52 4.13 14.93 10.98
N ALA A 53 4.05 13.65 11.30
CA ALA A 53 4.28 13.17 12.66
C ALA A 53 5.77 13.36 13.05
N PRO A 54 6.08 13.95 14.23
CA PRO A 54 7.45 14.17 14.65
C PRO A 54 8.22 12.85 14.81
N GLN A 55 9.39 12.74 14.20
CA GLN A 55 10.20 11.52 14.23
C GLN A 55 10.56 11.07 15.67
N ILE A 56 10.89 12.03 16.55
CA ILE A 56 11.19 11.75 17.96
C ILE A 56 10.00 11.07 18.66
N ALA A 57 8.78 11.55 18.41
CA ALA A 57 7.59 10.97 19.02
C ALA A 57 7.37 9.53 18.55
N ILE A 58 7.55 9.24 17.26
CA ILE A 58 7.42 7.89 16.71
C ILE A 58 8.49 6.96 17.31
N ASN A 59 9.75 7.41 17.36
CA ASN A 59 10.85 6.64 17.95
C ASN A 59 10.58 6.30 19.43
N LEU A 60 10.03 7.24 20.20
CA LEU A 60 9.67 7.01 21.61
C LEU A 60 8.51 6.01 21.76
N LEU A 61 7.55 6.01 20.83
CA LEU A 61 6.36 5.15 20.91
C LEU A 61 6.63 3.68 20.59
N MET A 62 7.49 3.40 19.60
CA MET A 62 7.68 2.03 19.09
C MET A 62 9.14 1.57 19.00
N GLY A 63 10.09 2.40 19.45
CA GLY A 63 11.52 2.14 19.33
C GLY A 63 12.09 2.53 17.96
N SER A 64 13.37 2.91 17.93
CA SER A 64 14.03 3.43 16.72
C SER A 64 14.14 2.39 15.60
N GLU A 65 14.46 1.15 15.92
CA GLU A 65 14.63 0.08 14.91
C GLU A 65 13.31 -0.24 14.21
N LEU A 66 12.22 -0.38 14.97
CA LEU A 66 10.90 -0.66 14.42
C LEU A 66 10.34 0.53 13.64
N ALA A 67 10.49 1.74 14.18
CA ALA A 67 10.11 2.97 13.48
C ALA A 67 10.87 3.12 12.16
N HIS A 68 12.17 2.81 12.15
CA HIS A 68 12.97 2.83 10.93
C HIS A 68 12.47 1.81 9.91
N GLY A 69 12.29 0.55 10.31
CA GLY A 69 11.89 -0.54 9.41
C GLY A 69 10.48 -0.41 8.83
N LEU A 70 9.52 0.14 9.60
CA LEU A 70 8.11 0.16 9.19
C LEU A 70 7.61 1.54 8.74
N ILE A 71 8.10 2.63 9.34
CA ILE A 71 7.53 3.97 9.15
C ILE A 71 8.43 4.84 8.28
N PHE A 72 9.74 4.82 8.53
CA PHE A 72 10.69 5.70 7.83
C PHE A 72 11.34 5.06 6.61
N CYS A 73 11.34 3.73 6.52
CA CYS A 73 11.80 3.03 5.33
C CYS A 73 10.88 3.36 4.14
N SER A 74 11.49 3.70 3.01
CA SER A 74 10.78 4.02 1.77
C SER A 74 11.32 3.15 0.65
N LEU A 75 10.42 2.36 0.06
CA LEU A 75 10.72 1.54 -1.09
C LEU A 75 9.75 1.91 -2.22
N ARG A 76 10.30 2.21 -3.39
CA ARG A 76 9.52 2.40 -4.62
C ARG A 76 9.53 1.08 -5.40
N ILE A 77 8.43 0.35 -5.33
CA ILE A 77 8.30 -1.00 -5.91
C ILE A 77 7.17 -0.99 -6.94
N ILE A 78 7.37 -1.69 -8.05
CA ILE A 78 6.35 -1.96 -9.06
C ILE A 78 6.02 -3.47 -9.02
N PRO A 79 4.73 -3.86 -9.10
CA PRO A 79 4.33 -5.27 -9.12
C PRO A 79 4.48 -5.86 -10.54
N GLU A 80 5.70 -5.86 -11.08
CA GLU A 80 5.97 -6.17 -12.50
C GLU A 80 5.41 -7.52 -12.95
N LYS A 81 5.56 -8.57 -12.14
CA LYS A 81 5.03 -9.91 -12.48
C LYS A 81 3.51 -9.94 -12.53
N LEU A 82 2.84 -9.33 -11.55
CA LEU A 82 1.37 -9.26 -11.55
C LEU A 82 0.88 -8.49 -12.79
N LEU A 83 1.51 -7.36 -13.11
CA LEU A 83 1.16 -6.56 -14.28
C LEU A 83 1.41 -7.31 -15.59
N LYS A 84 2.56 -7.97 -15.73
CA LYS A 84 2.94 -8.71 -16.94
C LYS A 84 1.97 -9.85 -17.23
N GLU A 85 1.55 -10.57 -16.20
CA GLU A 85 0.66 -11.72 -16.35
C GLU A 85 -0.83 -11.31 -16.38
N GLY A 86 -1.14 -10.02 -16.31
CA GLY A 86 -2.51 -9.50 -16.50
C GLY A 86 -3.38 -9.49 -15.23
N PHE A 87 -2.77 -9.48 -14.04
CA PHE A 87 -3.52 -9.29 -12.80
C PHE A 87 -4.30 -7.97 -12.82
N SER A 88 -5.59 -8.05 -12.52
CA SER A 88 -6.47 -6.89 -12.44
C SER A 88 -6.63 -6.46 -10.97
N PHE A 89 -6.16 -5.26 -10.66
CA PHE A 89 -6.32 -4.65 -9.34
C PHE A 89 -7.74 -4.12 -9.18
N GLU A 90 -8.40 -4.50 -8.09
CA GLU A 90 -9.69 -3.98 -7.66
C GLU A 90 -9.55 -2.51 -7.22
N TYR A 91 -8.49 -2.20 -6.47
CA TYR A 91 -8.20 -0.85 -6.00
C TYR A 91 -6.80 -0.36 -6.45
N PRO A 92 -6.63 0.02 -7.72
CA PRO A 92 -5.34 0.45 -8.25
C PRO A 92 -4.84 1.76 -7.62
N VAL A 93 -5.73 2.61 -7.12
CA VAL A 93 -5.42 3.88 -6.43
C VAL A 93 -6.05 3.95 -5.05
N ILE A 94 -5.37 4.60 -4.11
CA ILE A 94 -5.73 4.57 -2.68
C ILE A 94 -7.08 5.23 -2.39
N GLU A 95 -7.47 6.21 -3.21
CA GLU A 95 -8.74 6.91 -3.07
C GLU A 95 -9.94 5.98 -3.25
N ASP A 96 -9.84 4.95 -4.08
CA ASP A 96 -10.95 4.03 -4.33
C ASP A 96 -11.10 3.05 -3.16
N TYR A 97 -9.98 2.52 -2.66
CA TYR A 97 -9.99 1.71 -1.43
C TYR A 97 -10.47 2.51 -0.22
N ALA A 98 -10.03 3.76 -0.08
CA ALA A 98 -10.48 4.62 1.00
C ALA A 98 -11.98 4.94 0.93
N LYS A 99 -12.59 4.99 -0.26
CA LYS A 99 -14.04 5.14 -0.41
C LYS A 99 -14.76 3.87 0.01
N ALA A 100 -14.27 2.70 -0.44
CA ALA A 100 -14.83 1.41 -0.04
C ALA A 100 -14.87 1.28 1.49
N LEU A 101 -13.75 1.53 2.18
CA LEU A 101 -13.67 1.51 3.64
C LEU A 101 -14.56 2.54 4.37
N ARG A 102 -14.96 3.62 3.70
CA ARG A 102 -15.84 4.64 4.30
C ARG A 102 -17.31 4.22 4.23
N ASP A 103 -17.65 3.45 3.19
CA ASP A 103 -19.02 3.09 2.87
C ASP A 103 -19.40 1.70 3.48
N GLU A 104 -18.43 0.99 4.07
CA GLU A 104 -18.61 -0.15 5.01
C GLU A 104 -19.07 0.29 6.41
#